data_AF-A0A4C2ETA0-F1
#
_entry.id   AF-A0A4C2ETA0-F1
#
_cell.length_a   1.000
_cell.length_b   1.000
_cell.length_c   1.000
_cell.angle_alpha   90.00
_cell.angle_beta   90.00
_cell.angle_gamma   90.00
#
_symmetry.space_group_name_H-M   'P 1'
#
loop_
_entity.id
_entity.type
_entity.pdbx_description
1 polymer ?
#
loop_
_entity_poly.entity_id
_entity_poly.type
_entity_poly.pdbx_seq_one_letter_code
_entity_poly.pdbx_strand_id
1 'polypeptide(L)'
;MDRRTARVLNGVLALCCLTLIVAAVYPFTTASPHSANPSDSRFTVPESDEYRTTGAIVVDGETAFGFEGAVAADGGRYQFVDEGDVRTEQYQASADSPVYSRIVVEDDGRIAHRRQQIQSDTDHELLRENRSEGTVTFIVKGGAEDIADDVAGTASVVVRSLYVTGYERTASEQSGTVVYEPKDGWYEGAEPYRVTAATGEVRTASNTTAVRSATVTWDQTIPAGTYAEFAMVRLTSDAPRSYDLAFEFDPGETTVQEPAWVPDTGTES
;
A
#
# COMPACT_ATOMS: atom_id res chain seq x y z
N MET A 1 -23.31 11.08 -62.87
CA MET A 1 -23.40 10.38 -61.57
C MET A 1 -24.86 10.19 -61.23
N ASP A 2 -25.31 8.95 -61.09
CA ASP A 2 -26.71 8.65 -60.81
C ASP A 2 -27.11 9.10 -59.40
N ARG A 3 -28.33 9.67 -59.28
CA ARG A 3 -28.93 10.09 -57.99
C ARG A 3 -28.95 8.97 -56.94
N ARG A 4 -28.92 7.70 -57.37
CA ARG A 4 -28.82 6.54 -56.49
C ARG A 4 -27.43 6.41 -55.86
N THR A 5 -26.37 6.57 -56.64
CA THR A 5 -24.98 6.49 -56.15
C THR A 5 -24.69 7.60 -55.16
N ALA A 6 -25.18 8.82 -55.40
CA ALA A 6 -25.00 9.94 -54.48
C ALA A 6 -25.74 9.75 -53.13
N ARG A 7 -26.92 9.13 -53.12
CA ARG A 7 -27.65 8.82 -51.86
C ARG A 7 -26.98 7.73 -51.05
N VAL A 8 -26.47 6.69 -51.71
CA VAL A 8 -25.72 5.63 -51.03
C VAL A 8 -24.43 6.19 -50.44
N LEU A 9 -23.70 7.01 -51.20
CA LEU A 9 -22.47 7.64 -50.71
C LEU A 9 -22.73 8.57 -49.51
N ASN A 10 -23.78 9.40 -49.56
CA ASN A 10 -24.16 10.27 -48.45
C ASN A 10 -24.64 9.48 -47.23
N GLY A 11 -25.33 8.36 -47.42
CA GLY A 11 -25.76 7.48 -46.33
C GLY A 11 -24.57 6.81 -45.63
N VAL A 12 -23.60 6.32 -46.40
CA VAL A 12 -22.35 5.75 -45.86
C VAL A 12 -21.54 6.83 -45.15
N LEU A 13 -21.41 8.02 -45.73
CA LEU A 13 -20.70 9.13 -45.11
C LEU A 13 -21.36 9.56 -43.80
N ALA A 14 -22.68 9.69 -43.76
CA ALA A 14 -23.42 10.01 -42.55
C ALA A 14 -23.23 8.94 -41.47
N LEU A 15 -23.27 7.65 -41.83
CA LEU A 15 -23.01 6.55 -40.91
C LEU A 15 -21.57 6.60 -40.38
N CYS A 16 -20.57 6.84 -41.23
CA CYS A 16 -19.17 6.99 -40.84
C CYS A 16 -18.95 8.21 -39.94
N CYS A 17 -19.58 9.34 -40.23
CA CYS A 17 -19.51 10.51 -39.36
C CYS A 17 -20.15 10.22 -38.00
N LEU A 18 -21.27 9.50 -37.98
CA LEU A 18 -21.97 9.15 -36.74
C LEU A 18 -21.18 8.14 -35.91
N THR A 19 -20.53 7.14 -36.52
CA THR A 19 -19.63 6.22 -35.81
C THR A 19 -18.37 6.91 -35.31
N LEU A 20 -17.82 7.87 -36.05
CA LEU A 20 -16.69 8.68 -35.58
C LEU A 20 -17.08 9.59 -34.42
N ILE A 21 -18.27 10.20 -34.46
CA ILE A 21 -18.80 10.99 -33.34
C ILE A 21 -19.00 10.08 -32.12
N VAL A 22 -19.58 8.89 -32.30
CA VAL A 22 -19.76 7.92 -31.20
C VAL A 22 -18.41 7.46 -30.65
N ALA A 23 -17.42 7.18 -31.49
CA ALA A 23 -16.07 6.79 -31.05
C ALA A 23 -15.31 7.95 -30.36
N ALA A 24 -15.58 9.21 -30.74
CA ALA A 24 -15.03 10.38 -30.08
C ALA A 24 -15.69 10.66 -28.72
N VAL A 25 -16.99 10.37 -28.60
CA VAL A 25 -17.76 10.55 -27.34
C VAL A 25 -17.58 9.35 -26.40
N TYR A 26 -17.38 8.15 -26.95
CA TYR A 26 -17.14 6.89 -26.25
C TYR A 26 -15.86 6.23 -26.78
N PRO A 27 -14.68 6.70 -26.35
CA PRO A 27 -13.44 6.09 -26.77
C PRO A 27 -13.36 4.63 -26.30
N PHE A 28 -12.68 3.80 -27.08
CA PHE A 28 -12.46 2.37 -26.77
C PHE A 28 -11.70 2.16 -25.45
N THR A 29 -11.00 3.18 -24.96
CA THR A 29 -10.47 3.24 -23.60
C THR A 29 -10.59 4.66 -23.09
N THR A 30 -11.08 4.81 -21.86
CA THR A 30 -11.03 6.07 -21.10
C THR A 30 -9.85 6.09 -20.12
N ALA A 31 -9.13 4.97 -19.99
CA ALA A 31 -8.02 4.84 -19.06
C ALA A 31 -6.83 5.68 -19.51
N SER A 32 -6.32 6.49 -18.57
CA SER A 32 -5.04 7.17 -18.73
C SER A 32 -3.93 6.27 -18.16
N PRO A 33 -2.82 6.07 -18.88
CA PRO A 33 -1.70 5.32 -18.34
C PRO A 33 -1.12 6.08 -17.15
N HIS A 34 -0.70 5.36 -16.09
CA HIS A 34 -0.05 5.98 -14.93
C HIS A 34 1.19 6.78 -15.29
N SER A 35 1.82 6.48 -16.43
CA SER A 35 2.97 7.22 -16.97
C SER A 35 2.62 8.62 -17.50
N ALA A 36 1.34 8.92 -17.72
CA ALA A 36 0.87 10.25 -18.10
C ALA A 36 0.59 11.15 -16.87
N ASN A 37 0.58 10.60 -15.65
CA ASN A 37 0.51 11.39 -14.43
C ASN A 37 1.87 12.07 -14.16
N PRO A 38 1.91 13.35 -13.74
CA PRO A 38 3.16 14.10 -13.55
C PRO A 38 4.16 13.35 -12.66
N SER A 39 5.44 13.28 -13.05
CA SER A 39 6.50 12.57 -12.29
C SER A 39 6.76 13.14 -10.89
N ASP A 40 6.36 14.37 -10.67
CA ASP A 40 6.38 15.15 -9.43
C ASP A 40 5.33 14.68 -8.39
N SER A 41 4.50 13.68 -8.74
CA SER A 41 3.59 12.98 -7.82
C SER A 41 4.13 11.63 -7.31
N ARG A 42 5.43 11.35 -7.49
CA ARG A 42 6.00 10.07 -7.04
C ARG A 42 6.40 10.13 -5.58
N PHE A 43 5.41 9.90 -4.72
CA PHE A 43 5.58 9.82 -3.27
C PHE A 43 6.67 8.81 -2.88
N THR A 44 7.51 9.19 -1.92
CA THR A 44 8.58 8.35 -1.37
C THR A 44 8.45 8.25 0.15
N VAL A 45 8.98 7.18 0.71
CA VAL A 45 9.19 7.09 2.16
C VAL A 45 10.27 8.12 2.53
N PRO A 46 10.08 8.91 3.60
CA PRO A 46 11.15 9.78 4.09
C PRO A 46 12.34 8.98 4.59
N GLU A 47 13.53 9.56 4.42
CA GLU A 47 14.77 9.05 5.03
C GLU A 47 15.08 9.87 6.29
N SER A 48 15.41 9.19 7.38
CA SER A 48 15.84 9.79 8.65
C SER A 48 16.65 8.76 9.43
N ASP A 49 17.67 9.21 10.17
CA ASP A 49 18.47 8.34 11.05
C ASP A 49 17.63 7.83 12.24
N GLU A 50 16.66 8.65 12.67
CA GLU A 50 15.73 8.36 13.76
C GLU A 50 14.31 8.74 13.36
N TYR A 51 13.38 7.83 13.59
CA TYR A 51 11.99 8.06 13.24
C TYR A 51 11.05 7.03 13.86
N ARG A 52 9.77 7.41 13.93
CA ARG A 52 8.64 6.49 14.07
C ARG A 52 7.76 6.58 12.84
N THR A 53 7.22 5.46 12.41
CA THR A 53 6.35 5.38 11.25
C THR A 53 5.19 4.43 11.52
N THR A 54 4.02 4.77 11.03
CA THR A 54 2.84 3.90 11.07
C THR A 54 2.13 3.96 9.73
N GLY A 55 1.39 2.92 9.41
CA GLY A 55 0.46 2.98 8.31
C GLY A 55 -0.44 1.76 8.21
N ALA A 56 -1.49 1.91 7.42
CA ALA A 56 -2.50 0.89 7.23
C ALA A 56 -3.13 1.01 5.84
N ILE A 57 -3.54 -0.13 5.31
CA ILE A 57 -4.41 -0.28 4.14
C ILE A 57 -5.60 -1.12 4.59
N VAL A 58 -6.77 -0.53 4.53
CA VAL A 58 -8.05 -1.16 4.82
C VAL A 58 -8.80 -1.32 3.51
N VAL A 59 -9.37 -2.50 3.28
CA VAL A 59 -10.16 -2.84 2.10
C VAL A 59 -11.53 -3.31 2.56
N ASP A 60 -12.59 -2.67 2.09
CA ASP A 60 -13.98 -2.97 2.46
C ASP A 60 -14.22 -3.00 4.00
N GLY A 61 -13.48 -2.18 4.74
CA GLY A 61 -13.55 -2.09 6.20
C GLY A 61 -12.70 -3.12 6.96
N GLU A 62 -11.99 -4.01 6.25
CA GLU A 62 -11.08 -5.00 6.84
C GLU A 62 -9.62 -4.60 6.65
N THR A 63 -8.79 -4.69 7.70
CA THR A 63 -7.36 -4.39 7.60
C THR A 63 -6.69 -5.42 6.69
N ALA A 64 -6.28 -4.99 5.50
CA ALA A 64 -5.51 -5.82 4.58
C ALA A 64 -4.01 -5.78 4.90
N PHE A 65 -3.53 -4.66 5.44
CA PHE A 65 -2.16 -4.46 5.86
C PHE A 65 -2.08 -3.39 6.94
N GLY A 66 -1.31 -3.61 8.00
CA GLY A 66 -1.00 -2.61 9.01
C GLY A 66 0.46 -2.71 9.43
N PHE A 67 1.07 -1.59 9.78
CA PHE A 67 2.41 -1.63 10.35
C PHE A 67 2.69 -0.47 11.31
N GLU A 68 3.60 -0.73 12.24
CA GLU A 68 4.29 0.25 13.07
C GLU A 68 5.78 -0.03 12.97
N GLY A 69 6.60 1.02 12.96
CA GLY A 69 8.05 0.90 12.92
C GLY A 69 8.72 2.03 13.68
N ALA A 70 9.85 1.74 14.30
CA ALA A 70 10.68 2.75 14.95
C ALA A 70 12.17 2.41 14.83
N VAL A 71 12.97 3.44 14.57
CA VAL A 71 14.43 3.40 14.57
C VAL A 71 14.92 4.51 15.49
N ALA A 72 15.65 4.14 16.55
CA ALA A 72 16.12 5.04 17.59
C ALA A 72 17.63 5.35 17.49
N ALA A 73 18.05 6.48 18.08
CA ALA A 73 19.42 6.97 18.09
C ALA A 73 20.44 5.97 18.66
N ASP A 74 20.01 5.23 19.67
CA ASP A 74 20.80 4.24 20.41
C ASP A 74 20.96 2.92 19.64
N GLY A 75 20.40 2.84 18.44
CA GLY A 75 20.41 1.66 17.58
C GLY A 75 19.23 0.72 17.82
N GLY A 76 18.35 1.02 18.78
CA GLY A 76 17.16 0.22 19.04
C GLY A 76 16.18 0.29 17.87
N ARG A 77 15.62 -0.87 17.49
CA ARG A 77 14.68 -0.99 16.38
C ARG A 77 13.48 -1.84 16.74
N TYR A 78 12.35 -1.44 16.19
CA TYR A 78 11.08 -2.10 16.37
C TYR A 78 10.30 -2.11 15.07
N GLN A 79 9.64 -3.22 14.81
CA GLN A 79 8.67 -3.33 13.74
C GLN A 79 7.50 -4.18 14.18
N PHE A 80 6.28 -3.77 13.85
CA PHE A 80 5.09 -4.58 13.92
C PHE A 80 4.42 -4.56 12.54
N VAL A 81 3.99 -5.71 12.06
CA VAL A 81 3.29 -5.89 10.78
C VAL A 81 2.08 -6.80 11.01
N ASP A 82 0.92 -6.36 10.55
CA ASP A 82 -0.34 -7.10 10.54
C ASP A 82 -0.77 -7.34 9.08
N GLU A 83 -0.81 -8.61 8.67
CA GLU A 83 -1.23 -9.07 7.35
C GLU A 83 -2.52 -9.89 7.43
N GLY A 84 -3.36 -9.62 8.43
CA GLY A 84 -4.61 -10.34 8.71
C GLY A 84 -4.37 -11.58 9.56
N ASP A 85 -4.24 -12.75 8.91
CA ASP A 85 -4.09 -14.05 9.59
C ASP A 85 -2.70 -14.23 10.25
N VAL A 86 -1.77 -13.32 9.94
CA VAL A 86 -0.39 -13.35 10.41
C VAL A 86 -0.02 -11.99 10.94
N ARG A 87 0.46 -11.95 12.18
CA ARG A 87 1.07 -10.75 12.79
C ARG A 87 2.51 -11.05 13.15
N THR A 88 3.40 -10.16 12.76
CA THR A 88 4.83 -10.27 13.05
C THR A 88 5.28 -9.04 13.80
N GLU A 89 5.94 -9.23 14.92
CA GLU A 89 6.58 -8.18 15.70
C GLU A 89 8.06 -8.49 15.83
N GLN A 90 8.91 -7.52 15.58
CA GLN A 90 10.36 -7.66 15.62
C GLN A 90 10.97 -6.61 16.52
N TYR A 91 12.00 -7.02 17.24
CA TYR A 91 12.78 -6.16 18.12
C TYR A 91 14.27 -6.46 17.94
N GLN A 92 15.06 -5.40 17.88
CA GLN A 92 16.51 -5.47 17.84
C GLN A 92 17.07 -4.37 18.77
N ALA A 93 17.89 -4.76 19.73
CA ALA A 93 18.43 -3.83 20.72
C ALA A 93 19.47 -2.85 20.15
N SER A 94 20.24 -3.29 19.15
CA SER A 94 21.23 -2.50 18.41
C SER A 94 21.52 -3.19 17.07
N ALA A 95 22.19 -2.50 16.14
CA ALA A 95 22.43 -3.04 14.78
C ALA A 95 23.17 -4.37 14.70
N ASP A 96 24.04 -4.66 15.67
CA ASP A 96 24.78 -5.91 15.72
C ASP A 96 24.13 -6.94 16.67
N SER A 97 22.98 -6.61 17.25
CA SER A 97 22.24 -7.51 18.14
C SER A 97 21.34 -8.47 17.35
N PRO A 98 21.10 -9.69 17.88
CA PRO A 98 20.13 -10.60 17.30
C PRO A 98 18.75 -9.95 17.18
N VAL A 99 18.05 -10.26 16.09
CA VAL A 99 16.66 -9.87 15.89
C VAL A 99 15.77 -10.88 16.60
N TYR A 100 14.93 -10.43 17.52
CA TYR A 100 13.88 -11.25 18.11
C TYR A 100 12.58 -11.01 17.36
N SER A 101 11.86 -12.07 17.04
CA SER A 101 10.58 -12.01 16.33
C SER A 101 9.50 -12.75 17.11
N ARG A 102 8.34 -12.12 17.30
CA ARG A 102 7.10 -12.73 17.75
C ARG A 102 6.15 -12.84 16.57
N ILE A 103 5.84 -14.07 16.16
CA ILE A 103 4.97 -14.36 15.02
C ILE A 103 3.70 -15.02 15.53
N VAL A 104 2.55 -14.39 15.32
CA VAL A 104 1.23 -14.90 15.66
C VAL A 104 0.54 -15.34 14.38
N VAL A 105 0.06 -16.59 14.34
CA VAL A 105 -0.62 -17.19 13.18
C VAL A 105 -1.96 -17.77 13.62
N GLU A 106 -3.05 -17.35 13.00
CA GLU A 106 -4.42 -17.78 13.34
C GLU A 106 -4.95 -18.92 12.44
N ASP A 107 -4.33 -19.15 11.27
CA ASP A 107 -4.72 -20.21 10.32
C ASP A 107 -3.93 -21.52 10.51
N ASP A 108 -4.63 -22.61 10.80
CA ASP A 108 -4.06 -23.95 11.00
C ASP A 108 -3.27 -24.46 9.78
N GLY A 109 -3.67 -24.07 8.55
CA GLY A 109 -2.96 -24.42 7.32
C GLY A 109 -1.57 -23.77 7.22
N ARG A 110 -1.46 -22.52 7.65
CA ARG A 110 -0.21 -21.75 7.68
C ARG A 110 0.71 -22.12 8.84
N ILE A 111 0.16 -22.58 9.97
CA ILE A 111 0.96 -22.92 11.17
C ILE A 111 2.05 -23.95 10.86
N ALA A 112 1.70 -25.05 10.19
CA ALA A 112 2.66 -26.11 9.88
C ALA A 112 3.76 -25.63 8.91
N HIS A 113 3.36 -24.86 7.89
CA HIS A 113 4.28 -24.27 6.93
C HIS A 113 5.24 -23.29 7.60
N ARG A 114 4.72 -22.38 8.44
CA ARG A 114 5.54 -21.39 9.16
C ARG A 114 6.54 -22.07 10.09
N ARG A 115 6.12 -23.10 10.83
CA ARG A 115 7.03 -23.89 11.68
C ARG A 115 8.16 -24.52 10.84
N GLN A 116 7.82 -25.11 9.70
CA GLN A 116 8.80 -25.74 8.82
C GLN A 116 9.80 -24.70 8.29
N GLN A 117 9.35 -23.52 7.85
CA GLN A 117 10.22 -22.45 7.38
C GLN A 117 11.24 -22.05 8.45
N ILE A 118 10.76 -21.76 9.67
CA ILE A 118 11.63 -21.37 10.79
C ILE A 118 12.67 -22.46 11.10
N GLN A 119 12.26 -23.74 11.08
CA GLN A 119 13.16 -24.85 11.39
C GLN A 119 14.15 -25.18 10.27
N SER A 120 13.82 -24.84 9.02
CA SER A 120 14.69 -25.07 7.87
C SER A 120 15.71 -23.96 7.64
N ASP A 121 15.47 -22.79 8.23
CA ASP A 121 16.30 -21.61 8.11
C ASP A 121 17.42 -21.67 9.16
N THR A 122 18.67 -21.72 8.70
CA THR A 122 19.84 -21.85 9.59
C THR A 122 20.17 -20.58 10.36
N ASP A 123 19.65 -19.44 9.90
CA ASP A 123 19.89 -18.13 10.52
C ASP A 123 18.82 -17.80 11.58
N HIS A 124 17.87 -18.73 11.79
CA HIS A 124 16.78 -18.60 12.75
C HIS A 124 16.75 -19.75 13.76
N GLU A 125 16.45 -19.40 15.01
CA GLU A 125 16.28 -20.32 16.13
C GLU A 125 14.88 -20.16 16.73
N LEU A 126 14.09 -21.22 16.74
CA LEU A 126 12.80 -21.25 17.42
C LEU A 126 13.01 -21.36 18.94
N LEU A 127 12.79 -20.27 19.67
CA LEU A 127 12.98 -20.22 21.13
C LEU A 127 11.75 -20.71 21.90
N ARG A 128 10.54 -20.37 21.43
CA ARG A 128 9.29 -20.74 22.09
C ARG A 128 8.16 -20.89 21.08
N GLU A 129 7.28 -21.85 21.33
CA GLU A 129 6.01 -22.02 20.62
C GLU A 129 4.88 -22.16 21.64
N ASN A 130 3.87 -21.30 21.55
CA ASN A 130 2.68 -21.33 22.40
C ASN A 130 1.43 -21.49 21.54
N ARG A 131 0.57 -22.46 21.86
CA ARG A 131 -0.70 -22.68 21.15
C ARG A 131 -1.88 -22.33 22.05
N SER A 132 -2.81 -21.53 21.54
CA SER A 132 -4.04 -21.13 22.23
C SER A 132 -5.17 -20.98 21.21
N GLU A 133 -6.29 -21.66 21.42
CA GLU A 133 -7.56 -21.47 20.69
C GLU A 133 -7.42 -21.19 19.17
N GLY A 134 -6.78 -22.11 18.43
CA GLY A 134 -6.59 -21.99 16.97
C GLY A 134 -5.45 -21.06 16.54
N THR A 135 -4.88 -20.29 17.47
CA THR A 135 -3.72 -19.43 17.25
C THR A 135 -2.42 -20.10 17.73
N VAL A 136 -1.33 -19.90 17.00
CA VAL A 136 0.02 -20.26 17.45
C VAL A 136 0.90 -19.01 17.46
N THR A 137 1.61 -18.81 18.57
CA THR A 137 2.63 -17.78 18.72
C THR A 137 4.01 -18.43 18.74
N PHE A 138 4.87 -18.02 17.81
CA PHE A 138 6.29 -18.39 17.76
C PHE A 138 7.13 -17.23 18.28
N ILE A 139 8.10 -17.51 19.13
CA ILE A 139 9.19 -16.60 19.46
C ILE A 139 10.44 -17.15 18.81
N VAL A 140 11.04 -16.35 17.92
CA VAL A 140 12.16 -16.72 17.07
C VAL A 140 13.30 -15.74 17.32
N LYS A 141 14.54 -16.24 17.33
CA LYS A 141 15.75 -15.43 17.32
C LYS A 141 16.43 -15.60 15.97
N GLY A 142 16.62 -14.50 15.25
CA GLY A 142 17.35 -14.44 14.00
C GLY A 142 18.80 -14.01 14.19
N GLY A 143 19.50 -13.82 13.07
CA GLY A 143 20.82 -13.22 13.02
C GLY A 143 20.85 -11.75 13.45
N ALA A 144 22.04 -11.15 13.36
CA ALA A 144 22.29 -9.74 13.64
C ALA A 144 22.14 -8.86 12.39
N GLU A 145 21.17 -9.18 11.53
CA GLU A 145 20.87 -8.37 10.36
C GLU A 145 20.14 -7.09 10.79
N ASP A 146 20.52 -5.97 10.20
CA ASP A 146 19.97 -4.66 10.52
C ASP A 146 18.56 -4.52 9.95
N ILE A 147 17.54 -4.45 10.82
CA ILE A 147 16.14 -4.35 10.38
C ILE A 147 15.68 -2.93 10.05
N ALA A 148 16.56 -1.91 10.05
CA ALA A 148 16.17 -0.55 9.67
C ALA A 148 15.66 -0.48 8.22
N ASP A 149 16.30 -1.23 7.32
CA ASP A 149 15.90 -1.32 5.92
C ASP A 149 14.55 -2.04 5.77
N ASP A 150 14.26 -3.03 6.63
CA ASP A 150 12.97 -3.72 6.66
C ASP A 150 11.84 -2.80 7.13
N VAL A 151 12.10 -1.93 8.12
CA VAL A 151 11.14 -0.90 8.56
C VAL A 151 10.81 0.05 7.41
N ALA A 152 11.82 0.57 6.72
CA ALA A 152 11.63 1.45 5.56
C ALA A 152 10.95 0.72 4.38
N GLY A 153 11.29 -0.54 4.16
CA GLY A 153 10.70 -1.42 3.14
C GLY A 153 9.21 -1.60 3.35
N THR A 154 8.78 -1.91 4.57
CA THR A 154 7.37 -2.03 4.96
C THR A 154 6.61 -0.72 4.80
N ALA A 155 7.19 0.40 5.23
CA ALA A 155 6.61 1.72 4.98
C ALA A 155 6.40 2.01 3.48
N SER A 156 7.30 1.51 2.64
CA SER A 156 7.21 1.69 1.19
C SER A 156 6.00 1.00 0.56
N VAL A 157 5.48 -0.07 1.16
CA VAL A 157 4.27 -0.76 0.68
C VAL A 157 3.08 0.20 0.70
N VAL A 158 2.87 0.90 1.82
CA VAL A 158 1.77 1.87 1.96
C VAL A 158 1.99 3.08 1.06
N VAL A 159 3.20 3.65 1.04
CA VAL A 159 3.49 4.80 0.17
C VAL A 159 3.35 4.46 -1.32
N ARG A 160 3.71 3.25 -1.74
CA ARG A 160 3.50 2.78 -3.13
C ARG A 160 2.02 2.59 -3.47
N SER A 161 1.18 2.21 -2.51
CA SER A 161 -0.27 2.08 -2.72
C SER A 161 -0.94 3.43 -3.02
N LEU A 162 -0.35 4.56 -2.63
CA LEU A 162 -0.84 5.88 -3.02
C LEU A 162 -0.85 6.08 -4.54
N TYR A 163 -0.05 5.34 -5.31
CA TYR A 163 0.07 5.50 -6.76
C TYR A 163 -1.17 5.03 -7.54
N VAL A 164 -2.14 4.38 -6.88
CA VAL A 164 -3.38 3.88 -7.48
C VAL A 164 -4.30 5.02 -7.98
N THR A 165 -4.08 6.25 -7.52
CA THR A 165 -4.83 7.41 -7.98
C THR A 165 -3.90 8.54 -8.41
N GLY A 166 -4.39 9.40 -9.29
CA GLY A 166 -3.75 10.68 -9.57
C GLY A 166 -4.00 11.67 -8.43
N TYR A 167 -3.17 12.71 -8.34
CA TYR A 167 -3.32 13.77 -7.35
C TYR A 167 -3.22 15.16 -7.97
N GLU A 168 -3.90 16.14 -7.36
CA GLU A 168 -3.69 17.57 -7.60
C GLU A 168 -2.95 18.19 -6.42
N ARG A 169 -1.98 19.06 -6.72
CA ARG A 169 -1.39 19.92 -5.70
C ARG A 169 -2.33 21.10 -5.44
N THR A 170 -2.89 21.20 -4.25
CA THR A 170 -3.89 22.25 -3.94
C THR A 170 -3.34 23.45 -3.19
N ALA A 171 -2.28 23.30 -2.38
CA ALA A 171 -1.51 24.44 -1.84
C ALA A 171 -0.14 24.02 -1.28
N SER A 172 0.76 25.00 -1.15
CA SER A 172 1.87 24.93 -0.20
C SER A 172 1.45 25.70 1.04
N GLU A 173 1.42 25.05 2.20
CA GLU A 173 1.28 25.79 3.45
C GLU A 173 2.50 26.70 3.64
N GLN A 174 2.32 27.85 4.31
CA GLN A 174 3.40 28.79 4.67
C GLN A 174 4.48 28.15 5.58
N SER A 175 4.32 26.88 5.93
CA SER A 175 5.11 26.09 6.87
C SER A 175 6.07 25.10 6.19
N GLY A 176 6.15 25.10 4.86
CA GLY A 176 7.06 24.21 4.14
C GLY A 176 6.56 22.76 4.00
N THR A 177 5.25 22.58 3.83
CA THR A 177 4.61 21.31 3.47
C THR A 177 3.86 21.49 2.14
N VAL A 178 3.88 20.47 1.28
CA VAL A 178 3.07 20.44 0.06
C VAL A 178 1.90 19.49 0.27
N VAL A 179 0.68 19.93 -0.06
CA VAL A 179 -0.54 19.12 0.07
C VAL A 179 -1.02 18.67 -1.31
N TYR A 180 -1.39 17.40 -1.39
CA TYR A 180 -1.91 16.74 -2.58
C TYR A 180 -3.27 16.09 -2.28
N GLU A 181 -4.26 16.35 -3.14
CA GLU A 181 -5.60 15.75 -3.06
C GLU A 181 -5.78 14.69 -4.16
N PRO A 182 -6.37 13.52 -3.86
CA PRO A 182 -6.56 12.45 -4.83
C PRO A 182 -7.64 12.81 -5.86
N LYS A 183 -7.63 12.13 -7.01
CA LYS A 183 -8.55 12.40 -8.13
C LYS A 183 -9.36 11.17 -8.52
N ASP A 184 -10.65 11.40 -8.75
CA ASP A 184 -11.46 10.45 -9.50
C ASP A 184 -10.96 10.33 -10.94
N GLY A 185 -10.80 9.09 -11.43
CA GLY A 185 -10.08 8.88 -12.68
C GLY A 185 -10.22 7.47 -13.24
N TRP A 186 -10.02 7.35 -14.55
CA TRP A 186 -9.82 6.06 -15.20
C TRP A 186 -8.33 5.84 -15.33
N TYR A 187 -7.86 4.70 -14.85
CA TYR A 187 -6.44 4.40 -14.69
C TYR A 187 -6.13 3.03 -15.30
N GLU A 188 -4.87 2.85 -15.69
CA GLU A 188 -4.39 1.61 -16.31
C GLU A 188 -3.46 0.84 -15.36
N GLY A 189 -3.87 -0.34 -14.88
CA GLY A 189 -3.04 -1.24 -14.08
C GLY A 189 -2.70 -2.51 -14.87
N ALA A 190 -2.71 -3.67 -14.19
CA ALA A 190 -2.72 -4.97 -14.88
C ALA A 190 -3.96 -5.11 -15.77
N GLU A 191 -5.07 -4.53 -15.34
CA GLU A 191 -6.28 -4.29 -16.11
C GLU A 191 -6.71 -2.82 -15.91
N PRO A 192 -7.47 -2.23 -16.86
CA PRO A 192 -8.04 -0.91 -16.68
C PRO A 192 -8.99 -0.88 -15.48
N TYR A 193 -9.01 0.25 -14.76
CA TYR A 193 -9.88 0.42 -13.61
C TYR A 193 -10.39 1.85 -13.46
N ARG A 194 -11.46 1.99 -12.68
CA ARG A 194 -12.11 3.26 -12.37
C ARG A 194 -12.02 3.52 -10.87
N VAL A 195 -11.48 4.69 -10.53
CA VAL A 195 -11.50 5.26 -9.18
C VAL A 195 -12.62 6.29 -9.10
N THR A 196 -13.40 6.23 -8.03
CA THR A 196 -14.46 7.19 -7.68
C THR A 196 -14.43 7.52 -6.20
N ALA A 197 -15.11 8.60 -5.81
CA ALA A 197 -15.23 9.00 -4.40
C ALA A 197 -13.86 9.14 -3.70
N ALA A 198 -12.83 9.52 -4.46
CA ALA A 198 -11.49 9.72 -3.94
C ALA A 198 -11.47 10.99 -3.07
N THR A 199 -11.08 10.85 -1.81
CA THR A 199 -11.01 11.97 -0.86
C THR A 199 -9.82 11.84 0.08
N GLY A 200 -9.52 12.92 0.80
CA GLY A 200 -8.40 12.99 1.74
C GLY A 200 -7.20 13.70 1.14
N GLU A 201 -6.04 13.53 1.77
CA GLU A 201 -4.86 14.34 1.50
C GLU A 201 -3.56 13.56 1.74
N VAL A 202 -2.54 13.88 0.95
CA VAL A 202 -1.15 13.50 1.18
C VAL A 202 -0.34 14.75 1.43
N ARG A 203 0.36 14.79 2.57
CA ARG A 203 1.27 15.86 2.96
C ARG A 203 2.71 15.42 2.76
N THR A 204 3.49 16.17 1.99
CA THR A 204 4.92 15.91 1.79
C THR A 204 5.79 17.03 2.35
N ALA A 205 7.05 16.71 2.64
CA ALA A 205 8.04 17.73 2.99
C ALA A 205 8.29 18.71 1.83
N SER A 206 8.65 19.96 2.17
CA SER A 206 8.98 21.00 1.17
C SER A 206 9.92 20.53 0.09
N ASN A 207 9.56 20.82 -1.17
CA ASN A 207 10.41 20.59 -2.33
C ASN A 207 10.87 19.13 -2.53
N THR A 208 10.24 18.18 -1.82
CA THR A 208 10.45 16.73 -2.00
C THR A 208 9.10 16.02 -2.11
N THR A 209 9.13 14.76 -2.54
CA THR A 209 7.97 13.87 -2.57
C THR A 209 7.90 12.96 -1.34
N ALA A 210 8.72 13.23 -0.31
CA ALA A 210 8.77 12.44 0.91
C ALA A 210 7.49 12.66 1.73
N VAL A 211 6.70 11.61 1.91
CA VAL A 211 5.39 11.68 2.59
C VAL A 211 5.58 11.81 4.09
N ARG A 212 5.03 12.85 4.69
CA ARG A 212 4.96 13.01 6.16
C ARG A 212 3.71 12.37 6.73
N SER A 213 2.59 12.55 6.03
CA SER A 213 1.33 11.92 6.42
C SER A 213 0.44 11.73 5.19
N ALA A 214 -0.34 10.67 5.19
CA ALA A 214 -1.41 10.45 4.22
C ALA A 214 -2.66 9.94 4.93
N THR A 215 -3.81 10.46 4.54
CA THR A 215 -5.12 9.88 4.87
C THR A 215 -5.96 10.00 3.63
N VAL A 216 -6.11 8.90 2.90
CA VAL A 216 -6.70 8.87 1.56
C VAL A 216 -7.69 7.72 1.48
N THR A 217 -8.86 7.99 0.92
CA THR A 217 -9.91 6.99 0.72
C THR A 217 -10.37 7.01 -0.73
N TRP A 218 -10.74 5.87 -1.30
CA TRP A 218 -11.32 5.79 -2.64
C TRP A 218 -12.09 4.49 -2.90
N ASP A 219 -13.03 4.54 -3.83
CA ASP A 219 -13.70 3.37 -4.38
C ASP A 219 -13.03 2.93 -5.70
N GLN A 220 -12.75 1.63 -5.84
CA GLN A 220 -12.16 1.06 -7.05
C GLN A 220 -13.07 0.03 -7.69
N THR A 221 -13.28 0.15 -9.01
CA THR A 221 -13.96 -0.88 -9.83
C THR A 221 -13.00 -1.45 -10.87
N ILE A 222 -12.84 -2.77 -10.86
CA ILE A 222 -12.01 -3.55 -11.78
C ILE A 222 -12.83 -4.74 -12.31
N PRO A 223 -12.79 -5.05 -13.61
CA PRO A 223 -12.24 -4.23 -14.68
C PRO A 223 -13.14 -3.03 -14.97
N ALA A 224 -12.54 -1.94 -15.39
CA ALA A 224 -13.25 -0.80 -15.92
C ALA A 224 -12.32 -0.06 -16.88
N GLY A 225 -12.42 -0.35 -18.18
CA GLY A 225 -11.79 0.39 -19.28
C GLY A 225 -12.72 1.35 -20.03
N THR A 226 -14.05 1.16 -19.92
CA THR A 226 -15.07 2.04 -20.52
C THR A 226 -16.28 2.21 -19.60
N TYR A 227 -17.04 3.29 -19.78
CA TYR A 227 -18.28 3.53 -19.02
C TYR A 227 -19.29 2.37 -19.08
N ALA A 228 -19.38 1.68 -20.22
CA ALA A 228 -20.28 0.53 -20.38
C ALA A 228 -19.82 -0.66 -19.53
N GLU A 229 -18.52 -0.94 -19.51
CA GLU A 229 -17.93 -2.00 -18.69
C GLU A 229 -18.08 -1.69 -17.20
N PHE A 230 -17.78 -0.46 -16.77
CA PHE A 230 -17.99 -0.02 -15.38
C PHE A 230 -19.45 -0.17 -14.94
N ALA A 231 -20.40 0.26 -15.76
CA ALA A 231 -21.83 0.11 -15.46
C ALA A 231 -22.23 -1.37 -15.37
N MET A 232 -21.71 -2.22 -16.24
CA MET A 232 -21.98 -3.66 -16.23
C MET A 232 -21.41 -4.32 -14.97
N VAL A 233 -20.13 -4.06 -14.64
CA VAL A 233 -19.48 -4.63 -13.46
C VAL A 233 -20.24 -4.25 -12.20
N ARG A 234 -20.57 -2.97 -12.00
CA ARG A 234 -21.37 -2.52 -10.84
C ARG A 234 -22.77 -3.14 -10.74
N LEU A 235 -23.34 -3.61 -11.84
CA LEU A 235 -24.66 -4.28 -11.83
C LEU A 235 -24.56 -5.79 -11.58
N THR A 236 -23.40 -6.39 -11.87
CA THR A 236 -23.23 -7.86 -11.88
C THR A 236 -22.28 -8.39 -10.83
N SER A 237 -21.53 -7.53 -10.14
CA SER A 237 -20.57 -7.91 -9.09
C SER A 237 -20.73 -7.05 -7.85
N ASP A 238 -19.98 -7.41 -6.80
CA ASP A 238 -19.92 -6.69 -5.53
C ASP A 238 -19.04 -5.41 -5.59
N ALA A 239 -18.67 -4.95 -6.79
CA ALA A 239 -17.88 -3.72 -6.97
C ALA A 239 -18.72 -2.44 -6.72
N PRO A 240 -18.10 -1.32 -6.31
CA PRO A 240 -16.67 -1.11 -6.08
C PRO A 240 -16.17 -1.73 -4.77
N ARG A 241 -14.86 -1.95 -4.69
CA ARG A 241 -14.16 -2.15 -3.41
C ARG A 241 -13.75 -0.80 -2.84
N SER A 242 -14.00 -0.58 -1.55
CA SER A 242 -13.56 0.62 -0.82
C SER A 242 -12.16 0.42 -0.29
N TYR A 243 -11.31 1.44 -0.42
CA TYR A 243 -9.95 1.45 0.10
C TYR A 243 -9.77 2.65 1.02
N ASP A 244 -9.22 2.42 2.20
CA ASP A 244 -8.76 3.47 3.11
C ASP A 244 -7.27 3.27 3.41
N LEU A 245 -6.50 4.34 3.26
CA LEU A 245 -5.06 4.34 3.45
C LEU A 245 -4.67 5.42 4.45
N ALA A 246 -3.93 5.00 5.48
CA ALA A 246 -3.34 5.89 6.47
C ALA A 246 -1.82 5.69 6.50
N PHE A 247 -1.08 6.78 6.63
CA PHE A 247 0.38 6.75 6.80
C PHE A 247 0.81 7.95 7.62
N GLU A 248 1.73 7.76 8.54
CA GLU A 248 2.33 8.84 9.32
C GLU A 248 3.81 8.55 9.54
N PHE A 249 4.65 9.56 9.31
CA PHE A 249 6.08 9.51 9.54
C PHE A 249 6.47 10.67 10.45
N ASP A 250 6.91 10.34 11.65
CA ASP A 250 7.38 11.28 12.66
C ASP A 250 8.93 11.27 12.71
N PRO A 251 9.58 12.31 12.16
CA PRO A 251 11.02 12.47 12.30
C PRO A 251 11.36 13.01 13.69
N GLY A 252 12.25 12.34 14.43
CA GLY A 252 12.74 12.89 15.70
C GLY A 252 13.16 11.82 16.68
N GLU A 253 13.58 12.30 17.86
CA GLU A 253 14.02 11.44 18.96
C GLU A 253 12.90 10.45 19.33
N THR A 254 13.20 9.17 19.16
CA THR A 254 12.34 8.07 19.59
C THR A 254 13.17 7.10 20.41
N THR A 255 12.49 6.39 21.31
CA THR A 255 13.09 5.33 22.11
C THR A 255 12.37 4.03 21.82
N VAL A 256 13.12 2.96 21.60
CA VAL A 256 12.56 1.61 21.49
C VAL A 256 12.71 0.91 22.84
N GLN A 257 11.60 0.46 23.41
CA GLN A 257 11.62 -0.31 24.66
C GLN A 257 11.65 -1.80 24.33
N GLU A 258 12.46 -2.54 25.08
CA GLU A 258 12.50 -4.00 24.97
C GLU A 258 11.13 -4.61 25.32
N PRO A 259 10.49 -5.34 24.38
CA PRO A 259 9.21 -5.96 24.64
C PRO A 259 9.32 -7.10 25.67
N ALA A 260 8.32 -7.25 26.54
CA ALA A 260 8.30 -8.26 27.61
C ALA A 260 8.31 -9.73 27.12
N TRP A 261 8.11 -9.97 25.83
CA TRP A 261 8.17 -11.31 25.23
C TRP A 261 9.59 -11.69 24.79
N VAL A 262 10.52 -10.73 24.72
CA VAL A 262 11.93 -10.98 24.47
C VAL A 262 12.49 -11.73 25.67
N PRO A 263 13.22 -12.84 25.47
CA PRO A 263 13.80 -13.59 26.57
C PRO A 263 14.89 -12.76 27.27
N ASP A 264 14.92 -12.81 28.60
CA ASP A 264 16.02 -12.24 29.38
C ASP A 264 17.34 -12.88 28.93
N THR A 265 18.22 -12.08 28.33
CA THR A 265 19.58 -12.52 27.94
C THR A 265 20.52 -12.65 29.16
N GLY A 266 20.00 -12.42 30.37
CA GLY A 266 20.75 -12.42 31.61
C GLY A 266 20.61 -13.68 32.46
N THR A 267 20.90 -14.88 31.92
CA THR A 267 21.39 -16.01 32.76
C THR A 267 22.10 -17.09 31.92
N GLU A 268 23.29 -16.81 31.42
CA GLU A 268 24.31 -17.86 31.28
C GLU A 268 25.31 -17.66 32.43
N SER A 269 25.31 -18.59 33.38
CA SER A 269 26.33 -18.77 34.43
C SER A 269 26.87 -20.18 34.36
#